data_AF-A0A959EH03-F1
#
_entry.id   AF-A0A959EH03-F1
#
_cell.length_a   1.000
_cell.length_b   1.000
_cell.length_c   1.000
_cell.angle_alpha   90.00
_cell.angle_beta   90.00
_cell.angle_gamma   90.00
#
_symmetry.space_group_name_H-M   'P 1'
#
loop_
_entity.id
_entity.type
_entity.pdbx_description
1 polymer ?
#
loop_
_entity_poly.entity_id
_entity_poly.type
_entity_poly.pdbx_seq_one_letter_code
_entity_poly.pdbx_strand_id
1 'polypeptide(L)'
;MGTAVEAQRAILQKGKMEKIFVVPLILSYHFVLEAPFLIEQHLRAIGKERYILSKDNFKSLWQIMKFTWRVFSSGNEIVLSFARPMDVLGNPVDMDGNSFDQYGNSIDIRDYFIRAGELRMDMQRESEYTKILAEKIVERFHCENIVLTSHLVAFAAFRILKRENQHLDLYGILRLPADDFIFPWDYM
;
A
#
# COMPACT_ATOMS: atom_id res chain seq x y z
N MET A 1 9.77 0.78 8.99
CA MET A 1 10.12 -0.60 8.59
C MET A 1 11.56 -0.96 8.97
N GLY A 2 12.55 -0.07 8.81
CA GLY A 2 13.95 -0.36 9.21
C GLY A 2 14.14 -0.81 10.67
N THR A 3 13.26 -0.36 11.56
CA THR A 3 13.21 -0.81 12.97
C THR A 3 13.07 -2.32 13.14
N ALA A 4 12.39 -3.05 12.23
CA ALA A 4 12.23 -4.50 12.35
C ALA A 4 13.54 -5.24 12.06
N VAL A 5 14.27 -4.83 11.03
CA VAL A 5 15.59 -5.38 10.66
C VAL A 5 16.61 -5.09 11.76
N GLU A 6 16.64 -3.84 12.25
CA GLU A 6 17.51 -3.43 13.37
C GLU A 6 17.20 -4.20 14.65
N ALA A 7 15.92 -4.42 14.95
CA ALA A 7 15.49 -5.20 16.12
C ALA A 7 15.94 -6.66 16.01
N GLN A 8 15.83 -7.29 14.83
CA GLN A 8 16.33 -8.65 14.63
C GLN A 8 17.84 -8.73 14.87
N ARG A 9 18.61 -7.78 14.34
CA ARG A 9 20.05 -7.70 14.62
C ARG A 9 20.32 -7.56 16.13
N ALA A 10 19.60 -6.68 16.81
CA ALA A 10 19.78 -6.44 18.24
C ALA A 10 19.46 -7.68 19.10
N ILE A 11 18.51 -8.52 18.68
CA ILE A 11 18.24 -9.82 19.29
C ILE A 11 19.45 -10.74 19.10
N LEU A 12 19.93 -10.91 17.86
CA LEU A 12 21.06 -11.79 17.56
C LEU A 12 22.35 -11.34 18.29
N GLN A 13 22.58 -10.03 18.45
CA GLN A 13 23.71 -9.48 19.23
C GLN A 13 23.66 -9.88 20.70
N LYS A 14 22.48 -10.15 21.25
CA LYS A 14 22.31 -10.64 22.63
C LYS A 14 22.50 -12.16 22.76
N GLY A 15 22.91 -12.84 21.68
CA GLY A 15 23.07 -14.31 21.65
C GLY A 15 21.73 -15.06 21.65
N LYS A 16 20.65 -14.35 21.34
CA LYS A 16 19.27 -14.84 21.31
C LYS A 16 18.91 -15.32 19.91
N MET A 17 18.10 -16.37 19.82
CA MET A 17 17.72 -17.01 18.55
C MET A 17 16.25 -16.73 18.18
N GLU A 18 15.58 -15.86 18.94
CA GLU A 18 14.21 -15.43 18.65
C GLU A 18 14.13 -14.74 17.28
N LYS A 19 13.09 -15.10 16.50
CA LYS A 19 12.81 -14.54 15.18
C LYS A 19 11.66 -13.53 15.28
N ILE A 20 11.82 -12.39 14.61
CA ILE A 20 10.77 -11.41 14.40
C ILE A 20 10.03 -11.77 13.12
N PHE A 21 8.71 -11.88 13.23
CA PHE A 21 7.81 -12.10 12.11
C PHE A 21 7.09 -10.80 11.75
N VAL A 22 6.92 -10.58 10.45
CA VAL A 22 6.14 -9.49 9.89
C VAL A 22 4.87 -10.10 9.31
N VAL A 23 3.72 -9.69 9.84
CA VAL A 23 2.40 -10.10 9.35
C VAL A 23 1.67 -8.86 8.83
N PRO A 24 1.64 -8.64 7.51
CA PRO A 24 0.94 -7.48 6.95
C PRO A 24 -0.57 -7.61 7.18
N LEU A 25 -1.16 -6.54 7.71
CA LEU A 25 -2.61 -6.39 7.86
C LEU A 25 -3.09 -5.30 6.90
N ILE A 26 -4.05 -5.66 6.06
CA ILE A 26 -4.68 -4.76 5.10
C ILE A 26 -6.06 -4.41 5.65
N LEU A 27 -6.33 -3.10 5.72
CA LEU A 27 -7.59 -2.53 6.19
C LEU A 27 -8.32 -1.93 4.99
N SER A 28 -9.41 -2.57 4.56
CA SER A 28 -10.23 -2.09 3.45
C SER A 28 -11.44 -1.32 3.96
N TYR A 29 -11.57 -0.08 3.49
CA TYR A 29 -12.67 0.83 3.81
C TYR A 29 -13.41 1.23 2.53
N HIS A 30 -14.74 1.35 2.61
CA HIS A 30 -15.54 1.83 1.47
C HIS A 30 -15.14 3.23 1.00
N PHE A 31 -14.73 4.08 1.94
CA PHE A 31 -14.29 5.46 1.70
C PHE A 31 -13.03 5.75 2.53
N VAL A 32 -12.03 6.34 1.89
CA VAL A 32 -10.76 6.73 2.53
C VAL A 32 -10.69 8.25 2.56
N LEU A 33 -10.65 8.85 3.75
CA LEU A 33 -10.72 10.30 3.95
C LEU A 33 -9.51 11.02 3.35
N GLU A 34 -8.36 10.37 3.41
CA GLU A 34 -7.07 10.86 2.94
C GLU A 34 -6.87 10.64 1.43
N ALA A 35 -7.74 9.85 0.78
CA ALA A 35 -7.58 9.51 -0.64
C ALA A 35 -7.43 10.72 -1.56
N PRO A 36 -8.23 11.81 -1.43
CA PRO A 36 -8.05 13.00 -2.26
C PRO A 36 -6.63 13.59 -2.12
N PHE A 37 -6.10 13.65 -0.91
CA PHE A 37 -4.76 14.17 -0.64
C PHE A 37 -3.67 13.24 -1.19
N LEU A 38 -3.81 11.92 -1.01
CA LEU A 38 -2.86 10.93 -1.54
C LEU A 38 -2.83 10.92 -3.07
N ILE A 39 -4.00 11.01 -3.71
CA ILE A 39 -4.13 11.11 -5.17
C ILE A 39 -3.47 12.40 -5.64
N GLU A 40 -3.74 13.54 -5.01
CA GLU A 40 -3.10 14.81 -5.34
C GLU A 40 -1.57 14.74 -5.18
N GLN A 41 -1.07 14.21 -4.06
CA GLN A 41 0.36 14.07 -3.82
C GLN A 41 1.02 13.19 -4.90
N HIS A 42 0.39 12.07 -5.25
CA HIS A 42 0.86 11.18 -6.31
C HIS A 42 0.88 11.87 -7.68
N LEU A 43 -0.20 12.58 -8.03
CA LEU A 43 -0.31 13.33 -9.28
C LEU A 43 0.69 14.47 -9.38
N ARG A 44 1.02 15.15 -8.26
CA ARG A 44 2.07 16.17 -8.19
C ARG A 44 3.46 15.56 -8.40
N ALA A 45 3.74 14.43 -7.77
CA ALA A 45 5.03 13.74 -7.91
C ALA A 45 5.29 13.29 -9.36
N ILE A 46 4.25 12.81 -10.04
CA ILE A 46 4.34 12.36 -11.44
C ILE A 46 4.23 13.54 -12.43
N GLY A 47 3.45 14.58 -12.08
CA GLY A 47 2.90 15.54 -13.04
C GLY A 47 3.80 16.66 -13.52
N LYS A 48 4.99 16.86 -12.93
CA LYS A 48 5.97 17.90 -13.31
C LYS A 48 5.29 19.21 -13.76
N GLU A 49 5.46 19.64 -15.01
CA GLU A 49 4.92 20.90 -15.56
C GLU A 49 3.43 20.85 -15.98
N ARG A 50 2.82 19.66 -16.04
CA ARG A 50 1.41 19.49 -16.45
C ARG A 50 0.42 19.66 -15.30
N TYR A 51 0.91 19.66 -14.05
CA TYR A 51 0.08 19.84 -12.87
C TYR A 51 -0.20 21.33 -12.62
N ILE A 52 -1.40 21.78 -12.97
CA ILE A 52 -1.91 23.12 -12.64
C ILE A 52 -2.92 22.96 -11.52
N LEU A 53 -2.67 23.62 -10.39
CA LEU A 53 -3.58 23.66 -9.24
C LEU A 53 -4.89 24.36 -9.61
N SER A 54 -6.02 23.65 -9.56
CA SER A 54 -7.35 24.26 -9.52
C SER A 54 -7.60 24.84 -8.12
N LYS A 55 -7.81 26.16 -8.04
CA LYS A 55 -7.95 26.91 -6.77
C LYS A 55 -9.20 26.55 -5.94
N ASP A 56 -10.17 25.84 -6.50
CA ASP A 56 -11.47 25.56 -5.85
C ASP A 56 -11.52 24.29 -4.97
N ASN A 57 -10.43 23.52 -4.88
CA ASN A 57 -10.46 22.20 -4.22
C ASN A 57 -10.72 22.26 -2.69
N PHE A 58 -10.38 23.34 -1.99
CA PHE A 58 -10.49 23.39 -0.51
C PHE A 58 -11.93 23.38 0.01
N LYS A 59 -12.89 24.02 -0.68
CA LYS A 59 -14.31 24.01 -0.27
C LYS A 59 -14.94 22.63 -0.52
N SER A 60 -14.58 21.98 -1.63
CA SER A 60 -15.03 20.62 -1.98
C SER A 60 -14.52 19.58 -0.97
N LEU A 61 -13.24 19.68 -0.55
CA LEU A 61 -12.67 18.77 0.44
C LEU A 61 -13.41 18.79 1.79
N TRP A 62 -13.84 19.96 2.27
CA TRP A 62 -14.58 20.05 3.54
C TRP A 62 -15.99 19.46 3.43
N GLN A 63 -16.62 19.57 2.26
CA GLN A 63 -17.90 18.93 1.95
C GLN A 63 -17.76 17.41 1.83
N ILE A 64 -16.70 16.93 1.18
CA ILE A 64 -16.34 15.50 1.09
C ILE A 64 -16.06 14.95 2.48
N MET A 65 -15.24 15.61 3.30
CA MET A 65 -14.98 15.22 4.69
C MET A 65 -16.26 15.11 5.51
N LYS A 66 -17.18 16.07 5.38
CA LYS A 66 -18.50 16.04 6.04
C LYS A 66 -19.38 14.89 5.56
N PHE A 67 -19.42 14.63 4.26
CA PHE A 67 -20.17 13.52 3.68
C PHE A 67 -19.60 12.18 4.16
N THR A 68 -18.29 12.02 4.07
CA THR A 68 -17.61 10.81 4.50
C THR A 68 -17.78 10.59 6.00
N TRP A 69 -17.68 11.63 6.86
CA TRP A 69 -17.96 11.49 8.30
C TRP A 69 -19.39 11.03 8.59
N ARG A 70 -20.38 11.53 7.83
CA ARG A 70 -21.80 11.14 7.98
C ARG A 70 -22.06 9.70 7.51
N VAL A 71 -21.38 9.26 6.46
CA VAL A 71 -21.42 7.87 5.99
C VAL A 71 -20.70 6.96 6.99
N PHE A 72 -19.56 7.39 7.53
CA PHE A 72 -18.78 6.63 8.51
C PHE A 72 -19.52 6.45 9.84
N SER A 73 -20.25 7.48 10.28
CA SER A 73 -21.09 7.41 11.49
C SER A 73 -22.29 6.47 11.37
N SER A 74 -22.58 5.97 10.16
CA SER A 74 -23.73 5.10 9.88
C SER A 74 -23.42 3.60 9.97
N GLY A 75 -22.23 3.22 10.49
CA GLY A 75 -21.83 1.82 10.67
C GLY A 75 -21.15 1.26 9.42
N ASN A 76 -19.93 1.71 9.12
CA ASN A 76 -19.13 1.10 8.07
C ASN A 76 -18.54 -0.24 8.53
N GLU A 77 -18.68 -1.25 7.69
CA GLU A 77 -17.94 -2.51 7.82
C GLU A 77 -16.48 -2.26 7.42
N ILE A 78 -15.55 -2.57 8.32
CA ILE A 78 -14.12 -2.55 8.03
C ILE A 78 -13.71 -3.98 7.73
N VAL A 79 -13.19 -4.21 6.53
CA VAL A 79 -12.72 -5.54 6.14
C VAL A 79 -11.23 -5.64 6.47
N LEU A 80 -10.89 -6.67 7.24
CA LEU A 80 -9.52 -6.98 7.67
C LEU A 80 -9.00 -8.17 6.87
N SER A 81 -7.85 -8.02 6.21
CA SER A 81 -7.18 -9.12 5.51
C SER A 81 -5.75 -9.27 6.01
N PHE A 82 -5.42 -10.44 6.56
CA PHE A 82 -4.05 -10.78 6.94
C PHE A 82 -3.34 -11.42 5.76
N ALA A 83 -2.23 -10.82 5.34
CA ALA A 83 -1.35 -11.43 4.35
C ALA A 83 -0.49 -12.54 4.98
N ARG A 84 0.09 -13.39 4.13
CA ARG A 84 0.94 -14.47 4.64
C ARG A 84 2.14 -13.89 5.43
N PRO A 85 2.44 -14.45 6.62
CA PRO A 85 3.60 -14.03 7.40
C PRO A 85 4.91 -14.16 6.63
N MET A 86 5.87 -13.32 6.99
CA MET A 86 7.24 -13.35 6.47
C MET A 86 8.24 -13.00 7.58
N ASP A 87 9.51 -13.27 7.35
CA ASP A 87 10.58 -12.77 8.21
C ASP A 87 10.95 -11.30 7.89
N VAL A 88 11.90 -10.75 8.64
CA VAL A 88 12.37 -9.36 8.47
C VAL A 88 13.11 -9.10 7.15
N LEU A 89 13.43 -10.14 6.38
CA LEU A 89 14.05 -10.04 5.06
C LEU A 89 13.02 -10.22 3.94
N GLY A 90 11.75 -10.46 4.29
CA GLY A 90 10.65 -10.66 3.35
C GLY A 90 10.50 -12.09 2.84
N ASN A 91 11.19 -13.07 3.44
CA ASN A 91 11.05 -14.47 3.05
C ASN A 91 9.77 -15.07 3.67
N PRO A 92 9.04 -15.94 2.93
CA PRO A 92 7.91 -16.67 3.49
C PRO A 92 8.34 -17.52 4.69
N VAL A 93 7.44 -17.63 5.68
CA VAL A 93 7.64 -18.49 6.85
C VAL A 93 6.53 -19.54 6.96
N ASP A 94 6.87 -20.72 7.46
CA ASP A 94 5.90 -21.77 7.79
C ASP A 94 5.31 -21.59 9.20
N MET A 95 4.45 -22.54 9.61
CA MET A 95 3.81 -22.55 10.93
C MET A 95 4.79 -22.82 12.08
N ASP A 96 5.94 -23.44 11.78
CA ASP A 96 6.99 -23.74 12.75
C ASP A 96 7.99 -22.56 12.88
N GLY A 97 7.85 -21.54 12.03
CA GLY A 97 8.68 -20.34 12.01
C GLY A 97 9.96 -20.45 11.17
N ASN A 98 10.08 -21.47 10.33
CA ASN A 98 11.21 -21.63 9.40
C ASN A 98 11.03 -20.69 8.21
N SER A 99 12.13 -20.04 7.79
CA SER A 99 12.12 -19.14 6.63
C SER A 99 12.52 -19.92 5.38
N PHE A 100 11.93 -19.59 4.23
CA PHE A 100 12.21 -20.26 2.96
C PHE A 100 12.57 -19.28 1.86
N ASP A 101 13.51 -19.65 1.00
CA ASP A 101 13.79 -18.89 -0.22
C ASP A 101 12.64 -19.03 -1.24
N GLN A 102 12.76 -18.32 -2.37
CA GLN A 102 11.78 -18.39 -3.46
C GLN A 102 11.66 -19.78 -4.12
N TYR A 103 12.64 -20.67 -3.90
CA TYR A 103 12.66 -22.04 -4.43
C TYR A 103 12.19 -23.07 -3.38
N GLY A 104 11.88 -22.65 -2.16
CA GLY A 104 11.45 -23.52 -1.06
C GLY A 104 12.59 -24.11 -0.23
N ASN A 105 13.83 -23.62 -0.35
CA ASN A 105 14.93 -24.05 0.50
C ASN A 105 14.89 -23.31 1.84
N SER A 106 15.15 -24.03 2.94
CA SER A 106 15.23 -23.42 4.28
C SER A 106 16.40 -22.44 4.36
N ILE A 107 16.14 -21.25 4.93
CA ILE A 107 17.12 -20.20 5.17
C ILE A 107 17.28 -19.97 6.69
N ASP A 108 18.52 -19.89 7.16
CA ASP A 108 18.85 -19.22 8.42
C ASP A 108 19.09 -17.73 8.18
N ILE A 109 18.18 -16.90 8.66
CA ILE A 109 18.28 -15.44 8.52
C ILE A 109 19.50 -14.86 9.25
N ARG A 110 20.08 -15.57 10.23
CA ARG A 110 21.25 -15.12 10.97
C ARG A 110 22.44 -14.87 10.05
N ASP A 111 22.60 -15.69 9.02
CA ASP A 111 23.69 -15.59 8.05
C ASP A 111 23.69 -14.25 7.29
N TYR A 112 22.54 -13.60 7.20
CA TYR A 112 22.38 -12.29 6.57
C TYR A 112 22.92 -11.14 7.43
N PHE A 113 23.14 -11.36 8.73
CA PHE A 113 23.70 -10.38 9.68
C PHE A 113 25.17 -10.65 10.03
N ILE A 114 25.73 -11.79 9.59
CA ILE A 114 27.13 -12.14 9.80
C ILE A 114 27.97 -11.62 8.61
N ARG A 115 29.14 -11.03 8.94
CA ARG A 115 30.15 -10.62 7.96
C ARG A 115 31.54 -10.98 8.50
N ALA A 116 32.32 -11.73 7.73
CA ALA A 116 33.64 -12.21 8.14
C ALA A 116 33.65 -12.97 9.48
N GLY A 117 32.56 -13.71 9.79
CA GLY A 117 32.41 -14.48 11.03
C GLY A 117 31.88 -13.67 12.22
N GLU A 118 31.74 -12.35 12.10
CA GLU A 118 31.26 -11.48 13.16
C GLU A 118 29.91 -10.84 12.82
N LEU A 119 29.05 -10.71 13.83
CA LEU A 119 27.77 -10.05 13.69
C LEU A 119 27.97 -8.54 13.86
N ARG A 120 28.09 -7.83 12.73
CA ARG A 120 28.41 -6.39 12.69
C ARG A 120 27.24 -5.60 12.12
N MET A 121 27.01 -4.42 12.68
CA MET A 121 26.07 -3.44 12.13
C MET A 121 26.54 -2.98 10.75
N ASP A 122 25.67 -3.10 9.76
CA ASP A 122 25.93 -2.68 8.37
C ASP A 122 24.71 -1.92 7.86
N MET A 123 24.69 -0.61 8.11
CA MET A 123 23.56 0.26 7.79
C MET A 123 23.21 0.26 6.30
N GLN A 124 24.21 0.10 5.42
CA GLN A 124 23.98 0.03 3.99
C GLN A 124 23.23 -1.25 3.63
N ARG A 125 23.67 -2.40 4.15
CA ARG A 125 23.03 -3.69 3.92
C ARG A 125 21.63 -3.78 4.55
N GLU A 126 21.48 -3.26 5.78
CA GLU A 126 20.19 -3.21 6.49
C GLU A 126 19.16 -2.32 5.76
N SER A 127 19.63 -1.25 5.11
CA SER A 127 18.79 -0.41 4.23
C SER A 127 18.27 -1.19 3.03
N GLU A 128 19.12 -2.01 2.37
CA GLU A 128 18.67 -2.87 1.27
C GLU A 128 17.66 -3.93 1.74
N TYR A 129 17.87 -4.56 2.90
CA TYR A 129 16.88 -5.48 3.48
C TYR A 129 15.55 -4.81 3.76
N THR A 130 15.58 -3.57 4.25
CA THR A 130 14.37 -2.78 4.49
C THR A 130 13.63 -2.50 3.18
N LYS A 131 14.33 -2.21 2.09
CA LYS A 131 13.73 -2.02 0.76
C LYS A 131 13.07 -3.31 0.25
N ILE A 132 13.79 -4.43 0.32
CA ILE A 132 13.26 -5.75 -0.08
C ILE A 132 12.01 -6.09 0.71
N LEU A 133 12.04 -5.93 2.04
CA LEU A 133 10.87 -6.16 2.90
C LEU A 133 9.70 -5.25 2.49
N ALA A 134 9.96 -3.97 2.21
CA ALA A 134 8.92 -3.03 1.78
C ALA A 134 8.30 -3.46 0.45
N GLU A 135 9.11 -3.86 -0.53
CA GLU A 135 8.64 -4.38 -1.82
C GLU A 135 7.76 -5.63 -1.63
N LYS A 136 8.16 -6.56 -0.75
CA LYS A 136 7.37 -7.74 -0.42
C LYS A 136 6.05 -7.42 0.26
N ILE A 137 6.01 -6.41 1.11
CA ILE A 137 4.77 -5.94 1.73
C ILE A 137 3.84 -5.33 0.68
N VAL A 138 4.37 -4.58 -0.30
CA VAL A 138 3.58 -4.04 -1.41
C VAL A 138 3.05 -5.15 -2.32
N GLU A 139 3.87 -6.16 -2.63
CA GLU A 139 3.45 -7.35 -3.37
C GLU A 139 2.28 -8.04 -2.66
N ARG A 140 2.42 -8.28 -1.34
CA ARG A 140 1.34 -8.82 -0.50
C ARG A 140 0.11 -7.93 -0.46
N PHE A 141 0.28 -6.62 -0.40
CA PHE A 141 -0.86 -5.73 -0.48
C PHE A 141 -1.67 -5.99 -1.77
N HIS A 142 -1.01 -6.12 -2.93
CA HIS A 142 -1.72 -6.37 -4.18
C HIS A 142 -2.39 -7.76 -4.25
N CYS A 143 -1.80 -8.78 -3.66
CA CYS A 143 -2.33 -10.14 -3.69
C CYS A 143 -3.49 -10.36 -2.70
N GLU A 144 -3.38 -9.82 -1.48
CA GLU A 144 -4.33 -10.08 -0.39
C GLU A 144 -5.31 -8.93 -0.12
N ASN A 145 -5.24 -7.83 -0.88
CA ASN A 145 -6.20 -6.72 -0.76
C ASN A 145 -7.60 -7.14 -1.24
N ILE A 146 -8.61 -6.82 -0.42
CA ILE A 146 -10.01 -7.09 -0.72
C ILE A 146 -10.62 -5.86 -1.38
N VAL A 147 -11.07 -6.02 -2.62
CA VAL A 147 -11.78 -4.99 -3.39
C VAL A 147 -13.23 -4.93 -2.94
N LEU A 148 -13.64 -3.78 -2.42
CA LEU A 148 -15.02 -3.56 -2.00
C LEU A 148 -15.90 -3.12 -3.17
N THR A 149 -17.21 -3.26 -3.02
CA THR A 149 -18.19 -2.86 -4.04
C THR A 149 -18.05 -1.39 -4.43
N SER A 150 -17.82 -0.49 -3.47
CA SER A 150 -17.58 0.94 -3.75
C SER A 150 -16.33 1.18 -4.58
N HIS A 151 -15.25 0.40 -4.35
CA HIS A 151 -14.02 0.48 -5.15
C HIS A 151 -14.28 0.05 -6.59
N LEU A 152 -15.01 -1.05 -6.77
CA LEU A 152 -15.34 -1.58 -8.09
C LEU A 152 -16.20 -0.58 -8.89
N VAL A 153 -17.24 -0.01 -8.26
CA VAL A 153 -18.11 0.98 -8.91
C VAL A 153 -17.31 2.22 -9.30
N ALA A 154 -16.48 2.76 -8.40
CA ALA A 154 -15.63 3.92 -8.70
C ALA A 154 -14.64 3.64 -9.83
N PHE A 155 -14.03 2.44 -9.83
CA PHE A 155 -13.13 2.01 -10.89
C PHE A 155 -13.85 1.88 -12.24
N ALA A 156 -15.03 1.23 -12.27
CA ALA A 156 -15.82 1.05 -13.48
C ALA A 156 -16.24 2.41 -14.08
N ALA A 157 -16.76 3.33 -13.25
CA ALA A 157 -17.11 4.69 -13.66
C ALA A 157 -15.89 5.41 -14.26
N PHE A 158 -14.74 5.33 -13.61
CA PHE A 158 -13.49 5.92 -14.13
C PHE A 158 -13.04 5.30 -15.46
N ARG A 159 -13.24 4.00 -15.65
CA ARG A 159 -12.91 3.30 -16.91
C ARG A 159 -13.85 3.69 -18.05
N ILE A 160 -15.14 3.85 -17.79
CA ILE A 160 -16.11 4.36 -18.77
C ILE A 160 -15.71 5.78 -19.17
N LEU A 161 -15.46 6.62 -18.18
CA LEU A 161 -15.03 8.00 -18.37
C LEU A 161 -13.79 8.11 -19.27
N LYS A 162 -12.76 7.29 -19.00
CA LYS A 162 -11.55 7.25 -19.82
C LYS A 162 -11.81 6.75 -21.24
N ARG A 163 -12.78 5.84 -21.41
CA ARG A 163 -13.16 5.30 -22.73
C ARG A 163 -13.91 6.32 -23.58
N GLU A 164 -14.72 7.18 -22.98
CA GLU A 164 -15.42 8.26 -23.69
C GLU A 164 -14.49 9.42 -24.04
N ASN A 165 -13.45 9.63 -23.24
CA ASN A 165 -12.50 10.73 -23.38
C ASN A 165 -11.10 10.26 -23.82
N GLN A 166 -11.01 9.38 -24.82
CA GLN A 166 -9.72 8.80 -25.26
C GLN A 166 -8.72 9.84 -25.79
N HIS A 167 -9.20 11.02 -26.18
CA HIS A 167 -8.40 12.13 -26.66
C HIS A 167 -7.72 12.91 -25.52
N LEU A 168 -8.12 12.68 -24.26
CA LEU A 168 -7.55 13.32 -23.09
C LEU A 168 -6.56 12.39 -22.38
N ASP A 169 -5.48 12.97 -21.87
CA ASP A 169 -4.63 12.28 -20.90
C ASP A 169 -5.29 12.25 -19.52
N LEU A 170 -4.66 11.56 -18.56
CA LEU A 170 -5.19 11.45 -17.19
C LEU A 170 -5.49 12.83 -16.57
N TYR A 171 -4.62 13.82 -16.81
CA TYR A 171 -4.79 15.16 -16.27
C TYR A 171 -5.93 15.92 -16.95
N GLY A 172 -6.14 15.73 -18.25
CA GLY A 172 -7.29 16.23 -18.97
C GLY A 172 -8.60 15.67 -18.42
N ILE A 173 -8.66 14.36 -18.20
CA ILE A 173 -9.84 13.69 -17.62
C ILE A 173 -10.17 14.23 -16.23
N LEU A 174 -9.17 14.44 -15.37
CA LEU A 174 -9.37 14.95 -14.01
C LEU A 174 -9.81 16.42 -13.93
N ARG A 175 -9.73 17.17 -15.04
CA ARG A 175 -10.16 18.58 -15.12
C ARG A 175 -11.59 18.74 -15.63
N LEU A 176 -12.17 17.68 -16.15
CA LEU A 176 -13.55 17.71 -16.61
C LEU A 176 -14.50 18.00 -15.43
N PRO A 177 -15.52 18.84 -15.62
CA PRO A 177 -16.50 19.13 -14.58
C PRO A 177 -17.22 17.85 -14.15
N ALA A 178 -17.33 17.63 -12.84
CA ALA A 178 -18.01 16.46 -12.32
C ALA A 178 -19.49 16.39 -12.76
N ASP A 179 -20.12 17.56 -12.95
CA ASP A 179 -21.52 17.71 -13.32
C ASP A 179 -21.81 17.29 -14.78
N ASP A 180 -20.78 17.23 -15.63
CA ASP A 180 -20.91 16.80 -17.02
C ASP A 180 -20.92 15.25 -17.14
N PHE A 181 -20.67 14.53 -16.05
CA PHE A 181 -20.60 13.07 -16.03
C PHE A 181 -21.94 12.43 -15.69
N ILE A 182 -22.73 12.20 -16.73
CA ILE A 182 -23.99 11.48 -16.65
C ILE A 182 -23.81 10.14 -17.35
N PHE A 183 -23.86 9.05 -16.58
CA PHE A 183 -23.84 7.70 -17.14
C PHE A 183 -25.28 7.28 -17.47
N PRO A 184 -25.58 6.91 -18.73
CA PRO A 184 -26.89 6.37 -19.08
C PRO A 184 -27.15 5.08 -18.30
N TRP A 185 -28.36 4.94 -17.76
CA TRP A 185 -28.73 3.78 -16.95
C TRP A 185 -28.63 2.46 -17.73
N ASP A 186 -28.74 2.52 -19.06
CA ASP A 186 -28.68 1.37 -19.96
C ASP A 186 -27.32 0.64 -19.97
N TYR A 187 -26.27 1.23 -19.36
CA TYR A 187 -24.93 0.62 -19.23
C TYR A 187 -24.70 -0.11 -17.89
N MET A 188 -25.65 -0.06 -16.95
CA MET A 188 -25.57 -0.69 -15.61
C MET A 188 -26.53 -1.87 -15.49
#